data_AF-A0A0G1LNG2-F1
#
_entry.id   AF-A0A0G1LNG2-F1
#
_cell.length_a   1.000
_cell.length_b   1.000
_cell.length_c   1.000
_cell.angle_alpha   90.00
_cell.angle_beta   90.00
_cell.angle_gamma   90.00
#
_symmetry.space_group_name_H-M   'P 1'
#
loop_
_entity.id
_entity.type
_entity.pdbx_description
1 polymer ?
#
loop_
_entity_poly.entity_id
_entity_poly.type
_entity_poly.pdbx_seq_one_letter_code
_entity_poly.pdbx_strand_id
1 'polypeptide(L)'
;MINLIKPAYAAPIDLGGEIKGVGPFQNLLAEGGVETQTGAFISALVATITVVGGLAFLVYFFLGALKWITSGGDKTKVADAQASMSQGAIGLIALVAAYFIIGIVGGVLGLDILNPVSVLFP
;
A
#
# COMPACT_ATOMS: atom_id res chain seq x y z
N MET A 1 16.57 59.07 42.97
CA MET A 1 15.94 57.78 43.37
C MET A 1 16.63 56.69 42.58
N ILE A 2 17.19 55.71 43.28
CA ILE A 2 18.09 54.69 42.76
C ILE A 2 17.26 53.59 42.06
N ASN A 3 17.55 53.28 40.79
CA ASN A 3 16.81 52.27 40.02
C ASN A 3 17.43 50.88 40.28
N LEU A 4 17.09 50.28 41.43
CA LEU A 4 17.75 49.08 42.00
C LEU A 4 17.25 47.74 41.47
N ILE A 5 16.44 47.71 40.42
CA ILE A 5 15.96 46.45 39.88
C ILE A 5 15.93 46.56 38.36
N LYS A 6 16.90 45.92 37.71
CA LYS A 6 16.71 45.52 36.31
C LYS A 6 15.46 44.64 36.33
N PRO A 7 14.37 44.97 35.60
CA PRO A 7 13.38 43.96 35.33
C PRO A 7 14.15 42.89 34.57
N ALA A 8 14.40 41.77 35.22
CA ALA A 8 14.55 40.53 34.49
C ALA A 8 13.23 40.40 33.75
N TYR A 9 13.18 40.96 32.54
CA TYR A 9 12.45 40.33 31.45
C TYR A 9 12.68 38.86 31.70
N ALA A 10 11.59 38.16 32.05
CA ALA A 10 11.57 36.73 32.03
C ALA A 10 12.28 36.37 30.74
N ALA A 11 13.53 35.89 30.85
CA ALA A 11 14.12 35.16 29.76
C ALA A 11 13.05 34.12 29.49
N PRO A 12 12.41 34.13 28.30
CA PRO A 12 11.45 33.10 27.99
C PRO A 12 12.20 31.82 28.29
N ILE A 13 11.70 31.05 29.26
CA ILE A 13 12.20 29.70 29.46
C ILE A 13 11.99 29.09 28.10
N ASP A 14 13.10 28.79 27.42
CA ASP A 14 13.07 28.21 26.10
C ASP A 14 12.44 26.83 26.26
N LEU A 15 11.11 26.80 26.10
CA LEU A 15 10.33 25.58 26.02
C LEU A 15 10.57 24.87 24.67
N GLY A 16 11.61 25.26 23.94
CA GLY A 16 11.80 24.97 22.54
C GLY A 16 10.78 25.76 21.73
N GLY A 17 11.23 26.52 20.75
CA GLY A 17 10.36 27.15 19.74
C GLY A 17 9.55 26.18 18.87
N GLU A 18 9.32 24.94 19.32
CA GLU A 18 8.70 23.87 18.55
C GLU A 18 7.90 22.91 19.45
N ILE A 19 6.97 23.41 20.27
CA ILE A 19 5.78 22.57 20.57
C ILE A 19 4.93 22.52 19.29
N LYS A 20 5.46 21.85 18.27
CA LYS A 20 4.70 21.32 17.15
C LYS A 20 4.23 19.94 17.55
N GLY A 21 3.03 19.86 18.09
CA GLY A 21 2.34 18.60 18.32
C GLY A 21 1.79 18.49 19.74
N VAL A 22 0.53 18.08 19.83
CA VAL A 22 -0.16 17.77 21.09
C VAL A 22 0.34 16.44 21.66
N GLY A 23 1.61 16.41 22.04
CA GLY A 23 2.23 15.33 22.79
C GLY A 23 2.30 13.96 22.10
N PRO A 24 2.79 12.94 22.83
CA PRO A 24 3.06 11.59 22.33
C PRO A 24 1.83 10.84 21.79
N PHE A 25 0.63 11.34 22.06
CA PHE A 25 -0.64 10.76 21.64
C PHE A 25 -1.19 11.36 20.34
N GLN A 26 -0.51 12.37 19.76
CA GLN A 26 -0.87 12.91 18.44
C GLN A 26 -0.82 11.84 17.36
N ASN A 27 0.06 10.84 17.45
CA ASN A 27 0.05 9.72 16.53
C ASN A 27 -1.26 8.91 16.58
N LEU A 28 -1.94 8.85 17.74
CA LEU A 28 -3.23 8.17 17.90
C LEU A 28 -4.44 9.04 17.51
N LEU A 29 -4.25 10.35 17.31
CA LEU A 29 -5.26 11.30 16.82
C LEU A 29 -5.08 11.59 15.32
N ALA A 30 -3.84 11.56 14.82
CA ALA A 30 -3.49 11.57 13.40
C ALA A 30 -3.83 10.22 12.74
N GLU A 31 -3.69 9.11 13.46
CA GLU A 31 -4.36 7.85 13.14
C GLU A 31 -5.78 7.88 13.71
N GLY A 32 -6.66 8.68 13.12
CA GLY A 32 -8.09 8.70 13.44
C GLY A 32 -8.61 7.29 13.70
N GLY A 33 -8.87 6.99 14.97
CA GLY A 33 -9.27 5.68 15.43
C GLY A 33 -10.54 5.27 14.69
N VAL A 34 -10.48 4.11 14.04
CA VAL A 34 -11.45 3.53 13.10
C VAL A 34 -11.22 3.87 11.62
N GLU A 35 -11.10 5.14 11.20
CA GLU A 35 -11.03 5.47 9.76
C GLU A 35 -9.67 5.15 9.11
N THR A 36 -8.58 5.37 9.86
CA THR A 36 -7.22 5.03 9.38
C THR A 36 -7.01 3.51 9.30
N GLN A 37 -7.70 2.75 10.15
CA GLN A 37 -7.57 1.29 10.19
C GLN A 37 -8.20 0.64 8.95
N THR A 38 -9.33 1.14 8.47
CA THR A 38 -9.96 0.59 7.25
C THR A 38 -9.11 0.89 6.02
N GLY A 39 -8.59 2.11 5.88
CA GLY A 39 -7.68 2.46 4.78
C GLY A 39 -6.36 1.67 4.81
N ALA A 40 -5.73 1.56 5.98
CA ALA A 40 -4.52 0.77 6.17
C ALA A 40 -4.77 -0.73 5.93
N PHE A 41 -5.91 -1.26 6.36
CA PHE A 41 -6.29 -2.65 6.12
C PHE A 41 -6.50 -2.95 4.64
N ILE A 42 -7.24 -2.09 3.90
CA ILE A 42 -7.45 -2.23 2.46
C ILE A 42 -6.10 -2.14 1.73
N SER A 43 -5.27 -1.16 2.07
CA SER A 43 -3.94 -0.99 1.46
C SER A 43 -3.04 -2.21 1.72
N ALA A 44 -3.00 -2.72 2.96
CA ALA A 44 -2.27 -3.92 3.31
C ALA A 44 -2.81 -5.17 2.59
N LEU A 45 -4.14 -5.28 2.42
CA LEU A 45 -4.79 -6.37 1.71
C LEU A 45 -4.40 -6.36 0.22
N VAL A 46 -4.51 -5.21 -0.44
CA VAL A 46 -4.15 -5.05 -1.86
C VAL A 46 -2.65 -5.33 -2.08
N ALA A 47 -1.79 -4.82 -1.20
CA ALA A 47 -0.35 -5.12 -1.23
C ALA A 47 -0.08 -6.63 -1.08
N THR A 48 -0.75 -7.28 -0.11
CA THR A 48 -0.60 -8.73 0.14
C THR A 48 -1.06 -9.55 -1.06
N ILE A 49 -2.24 -9.27 -1.60
CA ILE A 49 -2.80 -9.98 -2.76
C ILE A 49 -1.88 -9.82 -3.98
N THR A 50 -1.29 -8.65 -4.17
CA THR A 50 -0.40 -8.40 -5.31
C THR A 50 0.91 -9.17 -5.19
N VAL A 51 1.52 -9.19 -4.01
CA VAL A 51 2.75 -9.96 -3.76
C VAL A 51 2.48 -11.46 -3.91
N VAL A 52 1.40 -11.96 -3.29
CA VAL A 52 1.03 -13.37 -3.36
C VAL A 52 0.64 -13.76 -4.79
N GLY A 53 -0.12 -12.93 -5.48
CA GLY A 53 -0.55 -13.15 -6.86
C GLY A 53 0.62 -13.16 -7.85
N GLY A 54 1.55 -12.21 -7.71
CA GLY A 54 2.78 -12.18 -8.50
C GLY A 54 3.67 -13.41 -8.25
N LEU A 55 3.81 -13.83 -7.00
CA LEU A 55 4.57 -15.04 -6.66
C LEU A 55 3.91 -16.31 -7.21
N ALA A 56 2.58 -16.42 -7.07
CA ALA A 56 1.82 -17.54 -7.61
C ALA A 56 1.96 -17.61 -9.14
N PHE A 57 1.88 -16.47 -9.84
CA PHE A 57 2.12 -16.40 -11.28
C PHE A 57 3.47 -17.01 -11.65
N LEU A 58 4.55 -16.63 -10.97
CA LEU A 58 5.88 -17.18 -11.24
C LEU A 58 5.89 -18.70 -11.07
N VAL A 59 5.35 -19.21 -9.95
CA VAL A 59 5.31 -20.66 -9.69
C VAL A 59 4.54 -21.41 -10.79
N TYR A 60 3.33 -20.97 -11.13
CA TYR A 60 2.53 -21.62 -12.17
C TYR A 60 3.15 -21.51 -13.56
N PHE A 61 3.78 -20.38 -13.87
CA PHE A 61 4.46 -20.17 -15.14
C PHE A 61 5.65 -21.11 -15.30
N PHE A 62 6.51 -21.23 -14.28
CA PHE A 62 7.64 -22.15 -14.29
C PHE A 62 7.20 -23.62 -14.32
N LEU A 63 6.19 -24.01 -13.54
CA LEU A 63 5.66 -25.37 -13.57
C LEU A 63 5.07 -25.72 -14.95
N GLY A 64 4.34 -24.80 -15.57
CA GLY A 64 3.84 -24.96 -16.93
C GLY A 64 4.97 -25.09 -17.96
N ALA A 65 6.01 -24.25 -17.85
CA ALA A 65 7.18 -24.31 -18.73
C ALA A 65 7.93 -25.65 -18.60
N LEU A 66 8.15 -26.14 -17.38
CA LEU A 66 8.80 -27.42 -17.13
C LEU A 66 7.95 -28.59 -17.67
N LYS A 67 6.63 -28.54 -17.49
CA LYS A 67 5.71 -29.53 -18.08
C LYS A 67 5.80 -29.50 -19.61
N TRP A 68 5.91 -28.32 -20.23
CA TRP A 68 6.02 -28.19 -21.68
C TRP A 68 7.33 -28.79 -22.22
N ILE A 69 8.47 -28.49 -21.58
CA ILE A 69 9.79 -29.03 -21.96
C ILE A 69 9.83 -30.56 -21.79
N THR A 70 9.26 -31.07 -20.69
CA THR A 70 9.24 -32.52 -20.39
C THR A 70 8.18 -33.31 -21.17
N SER A 71 7.31 -32.64 -21.93
CA SER A 71 6.23 -33.29 -22.70
C SER A 71 6.72 -34.10 -23.89
N GLY A 72 7.95 -33.89 -24.36
CA GLY A 72 8.61 -34.76 -25.35
C GLY A 72 7.88 -34.91 -26.71
N GLY A 73 6.96 -34.00 -27.04
CA GLY A 73 6.17 -34.03 -28.28
C GLY A 73 4.80 -34.72 -28.18
N ASP A 74 4.41 -35.22 -27.01
CA ASP A 74 3.06 -35.72 -26.76
C ASP A 74 2.05 -34.55 -26.80
N LYS A 75 1.18 -34.56 -27.81
CA LYS A 75 0.19 -33.49 -28.05
C LYS A 75 -0.68 -33.21 -26.84
N THR A 76 -1.06 -34.23 -26.08
CA THR A 76 -1.92 -34.07 -24.91
C THR A 76 -1.19 -33.33 -23.81
N LYS A 77 0.06 -33.71 -23.53
CA LYS A 77 0.87 -33.07 -22.49
C LYS A 77 1.28 -31.64 -22.86
N VAL A 78 1.56 -31.41 -24.14
CA VAL A 78 1.84 -30.07 -24.66
C VAL A 78 0.62 -29.15 -24.54
N ALA A 79 -0.56 -29.62 -24.92
CA ALA A 79 -1.80 -28.86 -24.80
C ALA A 79 -2.10 -28.50 -23.33
N ASP A 80 -1.94 -29.47 -22.44
CA ASP A 80 -2.06 -29.28 -20.99
C ASP A 80 -1.07 -28.23 -20.45
N ALA A 81 0.20 -28.30 -20.88
CA ALA A 81 1.23 -27.37 -20.43
C ALA A 81 0.95 -25.94 -20.93
N GLN A 82 0.54 -25.81 -22.20
CA GLN A 82 0.11 -24.52 -22.76
C GLN A 82 -1.11 -23.96 -22.02
N ALA A 83 -2.07 -24.82 -21.65
CA ALA A 83 -3.22 -24.41 -20.86
C ALA A 83 -2.77 -23.87 -19.50
N SER A 84 -1.89 -24.58 -18.77
CA SER A 84 -1.36 -24.10 -17.49
C SER A 84 -0.62 -22.77 -17.61
N MET A 85 0.21 -22.59 -18.65
CA MET A 85 0.91 -21.33 -18.89
C MET A 85 -0.05 -20.18 -19.23
N SER A 86 -1.08 -20.46 -20.04
CA SER A 86 -2.10 -19.47 -20.40
C SER A 86 -2.94 -19.04 -19.19
N GLN A 87 -3.34 -20.00 -18.34
CA GLN A 87 -4.05 -19.69 -17.10
C GLN A 87 -3.19 -18.85 -16.14
N GLY A 88 -1.89 -19.15 -16.04
CA GLY A 88 -0.94 -18.30 -15.32
C GLY A 88 -0.90 -16.88 -15.89
N ALA A 89 -0.74 -16.72 -17.20
CA ALA A 89 -0.73 -15.43 -17.87
C ALA A 89 -2.03 -14.64 -17.66
N ILE A 90 -3.18 -15.31 -17.73
CA ILE A 90 -4.49 -14.70 -17.45
C ILE A 90 -4.55 -14.21 -16.00
N GLY A 91 -4.01 -14.96 -15.04
CA GLY A 91 -3.90 -14.52 -13.65
C GLY A 91 -3.08 -13.23 -13.48
N LEU A 92 -1.96 -13.11 -14.20
CA LEU A 92 -1.17 -11.88 -14.19
C LEU A 92 -1.92 -10.71 -14.83
N ILE A 93 -2.57 -10.93 -15.97
CA ILE A 93 -3.38 -9.91 -16.66
C ILE A 93 -4.52 -9.44 -15.73
N ALA A 94 -5.15 -10.35 -15.00
CA ALA A 94 -6.19 -10.02 -14.04
C ALA A 94 -5.69 -9.11 -12.91
N LEU A 95 -4.48 -9.35 -12.38
CA LEU A 95 -3.86 -8.46 -11.39
C LEU A 95 -3.65 -7.05 -11.95
N VAL A 96 -3.12 -6.93 -13.18
CA VAL A 96 -2.93 -5.62 -13.83
C VAL A 96 -4.27 -4.93 -14.08
N ALA A 97 -5.28 -5.68 -14.53
CA ALA A 97 -6.63 -5.16 -14.73
C ALA A 97 -7.28 -4.69 -13.42
N ALA A 98 -7.06 -5.38 -12.31
CA ALA A 98 -7.55 -4.97 -11.00
C ALA A 98 -7.02 -3.59 -10.60
N TYR A 99 -5.71 -3.33 -10.79
CA TYR A 99 -5.13 -2.00 -10.56
C TYR A 99 -5.76 -0.92 -11.43
N PHE A 100 -6.02 -1.22 -12.70
CA PHE A 100 -6.66 -0.29 -13.61
C PHE A 100 -8.09 0.08 -13.16
N ILE A 101 -8.86 -0.92 -12.73
CA ILE A 101 -10.22 -0.73 -12.20
C ILE A 101 -10.18 0.11 -10.92
N ILE A 102 -9.28 -0.21 -9.98
CA ILE A 102 -9.15 0.55 -8.73
C ILE A 102 -8.79 2.02 -9.02
N GLY A 103 -7.91 2.29 -9.99
CA GLY A 103 -7.56 3.65 -10.38
C GLY A 103 -8.75 4.44 -10.96
N ILE A 104 -9.57 3.81 -11.81
CA ILE A 104 -10.79 4.44 -12.35
C ILE A 104 -11.80 4.71 -11.23
N VAL A 105 -12.04 3.72 -10.38
CA VAL A 105 -12.99 3.84 -9.26
C VAL A 105 -12.54 4.93 -8.28
N GLY A 106 -11.25 4.99 -7.95
CA GLY A 106 -10.69 6.06 -7.12
C GLY A 106 -10.83 7.44 -7.76
N GLY A 107 -10.57 7.55 -9.07
CA GLY A 107 -10.74 8.80 -9.81
C GLY A 107 -12.19 9.30 -9.87
N VAL A 108 -13.17 8.40 -9.98
CA VAL A 108 -14.60 8.76 -10.01
C VAL A 108 -15.10 9.14 -8.61
N LEU A 109 -14.64 8.45 -7.57
CA LEU A 109 -15.05 8.73 -6.18
C LEU A 109 -14.28 9.90 -5.55
N GLY A 110 -13.25 10.44 -6.22
CA GLY A 110 -12.39 11.49 -5.67
C GLY A 110 -11.57 11.03 -4.47
N LEU A 111 -11.56 9.72 -4.19
CA LEU A 111 -10.82 9.09 -3.13
C LEU A 111 -9.64 8.37 -3.77
N ASP A 112 -8.42 8.78 -3.41
CA ASP A 112 -7.25 8.00 -3.76
C ASP A 112 -7.25 6.72 -2.91
N ILE A 113 -7.90 5.67 -3.39
CA ILE A 113 -7.97 4.35 -2.71
C ILE A 113 -6.56 3.76 -2.56
N LEU A 114 -5.60 4.21 -3.37
CA LEU A 114 -4.20 3.86 -3.24
C LEU A 114 -3.48 4.68 -2.15
N ASN A 115 -4.02 5.83 -1.75
CA ASN A 115 -3.51 6.67 -0.66
C ASN A 115 -4.63 7.39 0.13
N PRO A 116 -5.40 6.65 0.96
CA PRO A 116 -6.55 7.21 1.66
C PRO A 116 -6.16 8.24 2.73
N VAL A 117 -4.90 8.27 3.16
CA VAL A 117 -4.39 9.18 4.20
C VAL A 117 -4.38 10.63 3.72
N SER A 118 -4.07 10.86 2.44
CA SER A 118 -4.00 12.21 1.85
C SER A 118 -5.36 12.89 1.65
N VAL A 119 -6.45 12.12 1.69
CA VAL A 119 -7.80 12.63 1.41
C VAL A 119 -8.56 13.00 2.69
N LEU A 120 -8.17 12.42 3.83
CA LEU A 120 -8.83 12.67 5.13
C LEU A 120 -8.15 13.78 5.96
N PHE A 121 -6.93 14.19 5.58
CA PHE A 121 -6.21 15.32 6.16
C PHE A 121 -5.56 16.15 5.04
N PRO A 122 -6.22 17.22 4.53
CA PRO A 122 -5.57 18.17 3.63
C PRO A 122 -4.44 18.96 4.31
#